data_AF-X1TKV7-F1
#
_entry.id   AF-X1TKV7-F1
#
_cell.length_a   1.000
_cell.length_b   1.000
_cell.length_c   1.000
_cell.angle_alpha   90.00
_cell.angle_beta   90.00
_cell.angle_gamma   90.00
#
_symmetry.space_group_name_H-M   'P 1'
#
loop_
_entity.id
_entity.type
_entity.pdbx_description
1 polymer ?
#
loop_
_entity_poly.entity_id
_entity_poly.type
_entity_poly.pdbx_seq_one_letter_code
_entity_poly.pdbx_strand_id
1 'polypeptide(L)'
;MLKFLDERAKKIEESLKIAEENKKRSEEIKVEHSQIIKEARTKATEIVDKAMSNASKESREHIVQAKEQALSIIDSAKNEILLEAEQIKRELRQEVASMSIDLAGKILEREINKDDHKKLFSKNLDSMGV
;
A
#
# COMPACT_ATOMS: atom_id res chain seq x y z
N MET A 1 17.31 -90.95 -10.66
CA MET A 1 16.68 -90.36 -11.85
C MET A 1 15.35 -89.68 -11.52
N LEU A 2 14.42 -90.36 -10.82
CA LEU A 2 13.14 -89.77 -10.36
C LEU A 2 13.28 -88.48 -9.52
N LYS A 3 14.19 -88.44 -8.53
CA LYS A 3 14.43 -87.25 -7.69
C LYS A 3 14.81 -85.97 -8.48
N PHE A 4 15.57 -86.12 -9.56
CA PHE A 4 16.02 -84.98 -10.37
C PHE A 4 14.89 -84.38 -11.22
N LEU A 5 13.97 -85.24 -11.69
CA LEU A 5 12.79 -84.79 -12.43
C LEU A 5 11.79 -84.10 -11.50
N ASP A 6 11.60 -84.60 -10.28
CA ASP A 6 10.77 -83.96 -9.25
C ASP A 6 11.30 -82.59 -8.80
N GLU A 7 12.60 -82.46 -8.54
CA GLU A 7 13.21 -81.17 -8.21
C GLU A 7 13.05 -80.17 -9.35
N ARG A 8 13.21 -80.62 -10.60
CA ARG A 8 13.01 -79.78 -11.77
C ARG A 8 11.55 -79.34 -11.91
N ALA A 9 10.59 -80.25 -11.70
CA ALA A 9 9.17 -79.93 -11.75
C ALA A 9 8.79 -78.88 -10.69
N LYS A 10 9.23 -79.07 -9.44
CA LYS A 10 9.04 -78.09 -8.36
C LYS A 10 9.63 -76.72 -8.69
N LYS A 11 10.85 -76.69 -9.24
CA LYS A 11 11.51 -75.43 -9.57
C LYS A 11 10.80 -74.67 -10.70
N ILE A 12 10.23 -75.40 -11.66
CA ILE A 12 9.42 -74.82 -12.74
C ILE A 12 8.09 -74.27 -12.19
N GLU A 13 7.41 -75.05 -11.33
CA GLU A 13 6.17 -74.64 -10.68
C GLU A 13 6.37 -73.37 -9.82
N GLU A 14 7.44 -73.34 -9.03
CA GLU A 14 7.81 -72.18 -8.21
C GLU A 14 8.16 -70.96 -9.08
N SER A 15 8.90 -71.17 -10.18
CA SER A 15 9.23 -70.08 -11.12
C SER A 15 7.98 -69.52 -11.83
N LEU A 16 7.04 -70.39 -12.22
CA LEU A 16 5.78 -69.97 -12.84
C LEU A 16 4.92 -69.19 -11.85
N LYS A 17 4.83 -69.63 -10.60
CA LYS A 17 4.08 -68.94 -9.55
C LYS A 17 4.65 -67.55 -9.26
N ILE A 18 5.99 -67.44 -9.15
CA ILE A 18 6.67 -66.15 -8.99
C ILE A 18 6.43 -65.24 -10.21
N ALA A 19 6.42 -65.80 -11.42
CA ALA A 19 6.16 -65.02 -12.64
C ALA A 19 4.71 -64.47 -12.67
N GLU A 20 3.72 -65.27 -12.27
CA GLU A 20 2.33 -64.82 -12.15
C GLU A 20 2.16 -63.75 -11.06
N GLU A 21 2.76 -63.96 -9.88
CA GLU A 21 2.73 -62.97 -8.79
C GLU A 21 3.38 -61.65 -9.21
N ASN A 22 4.53 -61.71 -9.89
CA ASN A 22 5.22 -60.52 -10.41
C ASN A 22 4.40 -59.81 -11.49
N LYS A 23 3.73 -60.56 -12.38
CA LYS A 23 2.85 -59.98 -13.40
C LYS A 23 1.68 -59.25 -12.75
N LYS A 24 1.00 -59.90 -11.80
CA LYS A 24 -0.12 -59.30 -11.05
C LYS A 24 0.33 -58.05 -10.30
N ARG A 25 1.46 -58.12 -9.60
CA ARG A 25 2.02 -56.97 -8.87
C ARG A 25 2.43 -55.82 -9.80
N SER A 26 2.94 -56.13 -11.01
CA SER A 26 3.24 -55.12 -12.02
C SER A 26 1.98 -54.42 -12.53
N GLU A 27 0.90 -55.16 -12.75
CA GLU A 27 -0.41 -54.61 -13.14
C GLU A 27 -0.99 -53.72 -12.03
N GLU A 28 -0.93 -54.16 -10.77
CA GLU A 28 -1.33 -53.37 -9.61
C GLU A 28 -0.54 -52.06 -9.49
N ILE A 29 0.79 -52.12 -9.60
CA ILE A 29 1.67 -50.94 -9.58
C ILE A 29 1.32 -49.98 -10.72
N LYS A 30 1.03 -50.48 -11.94
CA LYS A 30 0.63 -49.61 -13.06
C LYS A 30 -0.67 -48.86 -12.77
N VAL A 31 -1.65 -49.53 -12.18
CA VAL A 31 -2.92 -48.91 -11.80
C VAL A 31 -2.70 -47.85 -10.74
N GLU A 32 -1.97 -48.18 -9.67
CA GLU A 32 -1.63 -47.24 -8.60
C GLU A 32 -0.87 -46.02 -9.14
N HIS A 33 0.11 -46.24 -10.02
CA HIS A 33 0.90 -45.15 -10.59
C HIS A 33 0.05 -44.23 -11.48
N SER A 34 -0.86 -44.80 -12.28
CA SER A 34 -1.82 -44.02 -13.07
C SER A 34 -2.75 -43.21 -12.16
N GLN A 35 -3.18 -43.77 -11.03
CA GLN A 35 -4.01 -43.08 -10.04
C GLN A 35 -3.25 -41.89 -9.44
N ILE A 36 -2.01 -42.10 -8.99
CA ILE A 36 -1.14 -41.05 -8.43
C ILE A 36 -0.92 -39.92 -9.43
N ILE A 37 -0.64 -40.23 -10.70
CA ILE A 37 -0.45 -39.21 -11.74
C ILE A 37 -1.74 -38.40 -11.95
N LYS A 38 -2.89 -39.05 -11.95
CA LYS A 38 -4.18 -38.38 -12.08
C LYS A 38 -4.45 -37.44 -10.90
N GLU A 39 -4.24 -37.92 -9.68
CA GLU A 39 -4.38 -37.11 -8.46
C GLU A 39 -3.40 -35.94 -8.42
N ALA A 40 -2.15 -36.15 -8.82
CA ALA A 40 -1.15 -35.11 -8.91
C ALA A 40 -1.55 -34.01 -9.91
N ARG A 41 -2.10 -34.40 -11.07
CA ARG A 41 -2.62 -33.44 -12.06
C ARG A 41 -3.80 -32.65 -11.51
N THR A 42 -4.76 -33.32 -10.85
CA THR A 42 -5.90 -32.63 -10.23
C THR A 42 -5.44 -31.62 -9.18
N LYS A 43 -4.54 -32.02 -8.28
CA LYS A 43 -3.98 -31.13 -7.26
C LYS A 43 -3.22 -29.95 -7.88
N ALA A 44 -2.47 -30.19 -8.95
CA ALA A 44 -1.76 -29.12 -9.66
C ALA A 44 -2.74 -28.09 -10.23
N THR A 45 -3.82 -28.54 -10.88
CA THR A 45 -4.87 -27.64 -11.39
C THR A 45 -5.54 -26.86 -10.25
N GLU A 46 -5.90 -27.53 -9.15
CA GLU A 46 -6.49 -26.87 -7.97
C GLU A 46 -5.57 -25.80 -7.37
N ILE A 47 -4.26 -26.05 -7.33
CA ILE A 47 -3.27 -25.07 -6.86
C ILE A 47 -3.24 -23.85 -7.78
N VAL A 48 -3.22 -24.06 -9.10
CA VAL A 48 -3.21 -22.97 -10.08
C VAL A 48 -4.49 -22.16 -10.00
N ASP A 49 -5.65 -22.80 -9.97
CA ASP A 49 -6.95 -22.13 -9.90
C ASP A 49 -7.09 -21.31 -8.61
N LYS A 50 -6.64 -21.87 -7.48
CA LYS A 50 -6.62 -21.17 -6.19
C LYS A 50 -5.66 -19.97 -6.22
N ALA A 51 -4.47 -20.14 -6.81
CA ALA A 51 -3.51 -19.05 -6.96
C ALA A 51 -4.07 -17.92 -7.83
N MET A 52 -4.71 -18.24 -8.96
CA MET A 52 -5.35 -17.26 -9.84
C MET A 52 -6.51 -16.52 -9.15
N SER A 53 -7.35 -17.25 -8.43
CA SER A 53 -8.46 -16.66 -7.67
C SER A 53 -7.96 -15.71 -6.58
N ASN A 54 -6.95 -16.13 -5.81
CA ASN A 54 -6.32 -15.31 -4.79
C ASN A 54 -5.67 -14.06 -5.39
N ALA A 55 -4.91 -14.20 -6.47
CA ALA A 55 -4.27 -13.07 -7.15
C ALA A 55 -5.31 -12.07 -7.68
N SER A 56 -6.43 -12.55 -8.24
CA SER A 56 -7.54 -11.68 -8.69
C SER A 56 -8.20 -10.94 -7.54
N LYS A 57 -8.36 -11.60 -6.39
CA LYS A 57 -8.93 -10.97 -5.19
C LYS A 57 -7.97 -9.91 -4.64
N GLU A 58 -6.71 -10.27 -4.47
CA GLU A 58 -5.67 -9.39 -3.92
C GLU A 58 -5.44 -8.17 -4.83
N SER A 59 -5.41 -8.36 -6.15
CA SER A 59 -5.30 -7.26 -7.10
C SER A 59 -6.46 -6.27 -6.97
N ARG A 60 -7.71 -6.77 -6.80
CA ARG A 60 -8.87 -5.91 -6.57
C ARG A 60 -8.77 -5.15 -5.25
N GLU A 61 -8.36 -5.81 -4.18
CA GLU A 61 -8.16 -5.19 -2.87
C GLU A 61 -7.09 -4.09 -2.93
N HIS A 62 -5.94 -4.36 -3.57
CA HIS A 62 -4.87 -3.37 -3.77
C HIS A 62 -5.35 -2.15 -4.58
N ILE A 63 -6.14 -2.36 -5.62
CA ILE A 63 -6.69 -1.25 -6.42
C ILE A 63 -7.66 -0.40 -5.58
N VAL A 64 -8.49 -1.02 -4.75
CA VAL A 64 -9.41 -0.29 -3.86
C VAL A 64 -8.62 0.52 -2.83
N GLN A 65 -7.67 -0.11 -2.15
CA GLN A 65 -6.82 0.57 -1.17
C GLN A 65 -6.02 1.72 -1.78
N ALA A 66 -5.45 1.54 -2.98
CA ALA A 66 -4.73 2.60 -3.67
C ALA A 66 -5.64 3.79 -4.01
N LYS A 67 -6.90 3.54 -4.40
CA LYS A 67 -7.89 4.60 -4.65
C LYS A 67 -8.26 5.35 -3.36
N GLU A 68 -8.47 4.62 -2.28
CA GLU A 68 -8.77 5.23 -0.96
C GLU A 68 -7.61 6.08 -0.47
N GLN A 69 -6.37 5.59 -0.57
CA GLN A 69 -5.17 6.35 -0.24
C GLN A 69 -5.03 7.60 -1.12
N ALA A 70 -5.23 7.47 -2.43
CA ALA A 70 -5.18 8.63 -3.33
C ALA A 70 -6.22 9.70 -2.98
N LEU A 71 -7.44 9.29 -2.65
CA LEU A 71 -8.49 10.21 -2.21
C LEU A 71 -8.13 10.89 -0.88
N SER A 72 -7.57 10.15 0.07
CA SER A 72 -7.11 10.68 1.35
C SER A 72 -5.98 11.71 1.18
N ILE A 73 -5.02 11.43 0.30
CA ILE A 73 -3.94 12.38 -0.05
C ILE A 73 -4.51 13.66 -0.65
N ILE A 74 -5.45 13.53 -1.61
CA ILE A 74 -6.09 14.68 -2.24
C ILE A 74 -6.87 15.52 -1.22
N ASP A 75 -7.61 14.88 -0.32
CA ASP A 75 -8.38 15.59 0.71
C ASP A 75 -7.44 16.32 1.68
N SER A 76 -6.39 15.65 2.13
CA SER A 76 -5.36 16.23 2.99
C SER A 76 -4.70 17.45 2.33
N ALA A 77 -4.30 17.32 1.05
CA ALA A 77 -3.70 18.41 0.29
C ALA A 77 -4.67 19.60 0.11
N LYS A 78 -5.96 19.35 -0.12
CA LYS A 78 -6.95 20.43 -0.19
C LYS A 78 -7.09 21.16 1.13
N ASN A 79 -7.12 20.43 2.25
CA ASN A 79 -7.20 21.02 3.58
C ASN A 79 -5.95 21.85 3.89
N GLU A 80 -4.76 21.35 3.52
CA GLU A 80 -3.50 22.08 3.68
C GLU A 80 -3.49 23.37 2.87
N ILE A 81 -3.87 23.32 1.59
CA ILE A 81 -3.99 24.51 0.72
C ILE A 81 -4.95 25.55 1.32
N LEU A 82 -6.08 25.13 1.88
CA LEU A 82 -7.03 26.05 2.51
C LEU A 82 -6.44 26.73 3.73
N LEU A 83 -5.74 25.97 4.58
CA LEU A 83 -5.07 26.50 5.77
C LEU A 83 -3.96 27.48 5.40
N GLU A 84 -3.14 27.13 4.41
CA GLU A 84 -2.05 27.97 3.91
C GLU A 84 -2.59 29.25 3.24
N ALA A 85 -3.66 29.15 2.44
CA ALA A 85 -4.31 30.32 1.85
C ALA A 85 -4.84 31.29 2.92
N GLU A 86 -5.44 30.79 4.00
CA GLU A 86 -5.88 31.62 5.12
C GLU A 86 -4.71 32.23 5.89
N GLN A 87 -3.59 31.51 6.02
CA GLN A 87 -2.36 32.05 6.61
C GLN A 87 -1.78 33.19 5.75
N ILE A 88 -1.60 32.97 4.46
CA ILE A 88 -1.10 33.98 3.52
C ILE A 88 -1.98 35.24 3.54
N LYS A 89 -3.31 35.08 3.58
CA LYS A 89 -4.23 36.24 3.69
C LYS A 89 -4.00 37.03 4.98
N ARG A 90 -3.72 36.38 6.10
CA ARG A 90 -3.43 37.06 7.38
C ARG A 90 -2.11 37.81 7.31
N GLU A 91 -1.07 37.16 6.77
CA GLU A 91 0.26 37.77 6.59
C GLU A 91 0.18 38.99 5.67
N LEU A 92 -0.51 38.88 4.53
CA LEU A 92 -0.70 39.99 3.60
C LEU A 92 -1.44 41.18 4.24
N ARG A 93 -2.47 40.92 5.06
CA ARG A 93 -3.17 41.98 5.80
C ARG A 93 -2.26 42.69 6.78
N GLN A 94 -1.38 41.96 7.47
CA GLN A 94 -0.41 42.55 8.39
C GLN A 94 0.62 43.40 7.65
N GLU A 95 1.14 42.91 6.53
CA GLU A 95 2.12 43.64 5.71
C GLU A 95 1.52 44.94 5.16
N VAL A 96 0.29 44.88 4.61
CA VAL A 96 -0.42 46.07 4.11
C VAL A 96 -0.71 47.06 5.24
N ALA A 97 -1.08 46.59 6.43
CA ALA A 97 -1.28 47.45 7.60
C ALA A 97 0.02 48.16 8.01
N SER A 98 1.15 47.43 8.03
CA SER A 98 2.47 48.00 8.32
C SER A 98 2.84 49.08 7.30
N MET A 99 2.71 48.80 6.00
CA MET A 99 2.98 49.77 4.94
C MET A 99 2.10 51.03 5.06
N SER A 100 0.84 50.86 5.47
CA SER A 100 -0.09 51.97 5.66
C SER A 100 0.33 52.86 6.84
N ILE A 101 0.77 52.26 7.95
CA ILE A 101 1.30 52.99 9.12
C ILE A 101 2.59 53.73 8.73
N ASP A 102 3.51 53.08 8.03
CA ASP A 102 4.76 53.70 7.59
C ASP A 102 4.51 54.89 6.65
N LEU A 103 3.55 54.75 5.72
CA LEU A 103 3.14 55.83 4.83
C LEU A 103 2.50 56.98 5.60
N ALA A 104 1.60 56.68 6.54
CA ALA A 104 0.98 57.69 7.39
C ALA A 104 2.02 58.45 8.23
N GLY A 105 3.02 57.75 8.76
CA GLY A 105 4.17 58.35 9.45
C GLY A 105 4.93 59.32 8.56
N LYS A 106 5.30 58.91 7.34
CA LYS A 106 6.00 59.79 6.37
C LYS A 106 5.18 61.00 5.95
N ILE A 107 3.86 60.86 5.80
CA ILE A 107 2.97 61.99 5.49
C ILE A 107 2.93 62.96 6.67
N LEU A 108 2.80 62.46 7.90
CA LEU A 108 2.82 63.30 9.11
C LEU A 108 4.17 64.03 9.25
N GLU A 109 5.30 63.35 9.05
CA GLU A 109 6.63 63.98 9.05
C GLU A 109 6.74 65.13 8.03
N ARG A 110 6.09 64.99 6.87
CA ARG A 110 6.10 66.02 5.82
C ARG A 110 5.15 67.19 6.11
N GLU A 111 3.98 66.93 6.66
CA GLU A 111 2.91 67.93 6.88
C GLU A 111 3.04 68.67 8.23
N ILE A 112 3.78 68.13 9.21
CA ILE A 112 4.00 68.82 10.49
C ILE A 112 4.87 70.08 10.26
N ASN A 113 4.25 71.24 10.38
CA ASN A 113 4.94 72.52 10.47
C ASN A 113 5.38 72.82 11.92
N LYS A 114 6.21 73.87 12.12
CA LYS A 114 6.69 74.27 13.47
C LYS A 114 5.59 74.58 14.48
N ASP A 115 4.41 75.02 14.04
CA ASP A 115 3.28 75.35 14.92
C ASP A 115 2.48 74.11 15.35
N ASP A 116 2.36 73.11 14.47
CA ASP A 116 1.77 71.81 14.83
C ASP A 116 2.67 71.02 15.78
N HIS A 117 4.00 71.11 15.59
CA HIS A 117 4.96 70.61 16.57
C HIS A 117 4.75 71.24 17.95
N LYS A 118 4.60 72.57 18.04
CA LYS A 118 4.34 73.28 19.31
C LYS A 118 3.03 72.85 19.96
N LYS A 119 1.96 72.67 19.18
CA LYS A 119 0.66 72.18 19.70
C LYS A 119 0.70 70.74 20.17
N LEU A 120 1.47 69.87 19.50
CA LEU A 120 1.66 68.48 19.95
C LEU A 120 2.50 68.40 21.23
N PHE A 121 3.52 69.27 21.38
CA PHE A 121 4.26 69.40 22.63
C PHE A 121 3.38 69.92 23.78
N SER A 122 2.57 70.97 23.54
CA SER A 122 1.67 71.50 24.58
C SER A 122 0.58 70.50 24.97
N LYS A 123 0.02 69.76 24.01
CA LYS A 123 -1.03 68.77 24.27
C LYS A 123 -0.51 67.52 25.00
N ASN A 124 0.74 67.11 24.74
CA ASN A 124 1.37 66.03 25.51
C ASN A 124 1.70 66.48 26.95
N LEU A 125 2.16 67.72 27.14
CA LEU A 125 2.40 68.30 28.47
C LEU A 125 1.10 68.39 29.29
N ASP A 126 0.00 68.86 28.69
CA ASP A 126 -1.33 68.90 29.33
C ASP A 126 -1.83 67.49 29.71
N SER A 127 -1.57 66.47 28.89
CA SER A 127 -1.95 65.08 29.20
C SER A 127 -1.04 64.39 30.21
N MET A 128 0.14 64.96 30.51
CA MET A 128 1.11 64.44 31.49
C MET A 128 1.12 65.26 32.79
N GLY A 129 0.35 66.34 32.89
CA GLY A 129 0.08 67.03 34.16
C GLY A 129 1.26 67.84 34.71
N VAL A 130 1.73 68.81 33.93
CA VAL A 130 2.20 70.10 34.46
C VAL A 130 1.40 71.20 33.81
#